data_AF-A0AA43A4Y5-F1
#
_entry.id   AF-A0AA43A4Y5-F1
#
_cell.length_a   1.000
_cell.length_b   1.000
_cell.length_c   1.000
_cell.angle_alpha   90.00
_cell.angle_beta   90.00
_cell.angle_gamma   90.00
#
_symmetry.space_group_name_H-M   'P 1'
#
loop_
_entity.id
_entity.type
_entity.pdbx_description
1 polymer ?
#
loop_
_entity_poly.entity_id
_entity_poly.type
_entity_poly.pdbx_seq_one_letter_code
_entity_poly.pdbx_strand_id
1 'polypeptide(L)'
;MVLPQPLVAGRLVRRYKRFLADIELEDGSLVTAHTPNTGSMQQCAVPGQQVLLSKSDNPKRKLAWSWELVRVNEHWVDINTHRANRVVE
;
A
#
# COMPACT_ATOMS: atom_id res chain seq x y z
N MET A 1 1.51 16.01 -7.31
CA MET A 1 1.32 14.91 -6.32
C MET A 1 2.58 14.66 -5.49
N VAL A 2 2.44 14.48 -4.17
CA VAL A 2 3.54 14.12 -3.25
C VAL A 2 3.17 12.84 -2.50
N LEU A 3 4.06 11.85 -2.48
CA LEU A 3 3.90 10.60 -1.72
C LEU A 3 4.47 10.75 -0.31
N PRO A 4 3.92 10.05 0.70
CA PRO A 4 4.54 9.95 2.01
C PRO A 4 5.96 9.39 1.92
N GLN A 5 6.85 9.84 2.79
CA GLN A 5 8.24 9.40 2.87
C GLN A 5 8.61 9.11 4.34
N PRO A 6 9.49 8.12 4.61
CA PRO A 6 10.08 7.20 3.65
C PRO A 6 9.07 6.13 3.18
N LEU A 7 9.27 5.64 1.96
CA LEU A 7 8.58 4.44 1.46
C LEU A 7 9.40 3.19 1.79
N VAL A 8 8.72 2.17 2.32
CA VAL A 8 9.30 0.88 2.71
C VAL A 8 8.82 -0.19 1.76
N ALA A 9 9.74 -0.96 1.19
CA ALA A 9 9.42 -2.03 0.27
C ALA A 9 8.98 -3.31 1.00
N GLY A 10 8.12 -4.07 0.32
CA GLY A 10 7.68 -5.39 0.78
C GLY A 10 6.99 -6.18 -0.33
N ARG A 11 6.46 -7.34 0.04
CA ARG A 11 5.70 -8.23 -0.84
C ARG A 11 4.30 -8.44 -0.27
N LEU A 12 3.29 -8.28 -1.12
CA LEU A 12 1.92 -8.53 -0.73
C LEU A 12 1.71 -10.03 -0.43
N VAL A 13 1.27 -10.36 0.77
CA VAL A 13 0.84 -11.73 1.10
C VAL A 13 -0.62 -11.91 0.72
N ARG A 14 -1.48 -10.99 1.15
CA ARG A 14 -2.91 -11.00 0.81
C ARG A 14 -3.56 -9.66 1.12
N ARG A 15 -4.64 -9.34 0.40
CA ARG A 15 -5.59 -8.27 0.75
C ARG A 15 -6.93 -8.89 1.15
N TYR A 16 -7.55 -8.38 2.21
CA TYR A 16 -8.80 -8.91 2.74
C TYR A 16 -9.61 -7.81 3.45
N LYS A 17 -10.92 -8.06 3.62
CA LYS A 17 -11.87 -7.10 4.21
C LYS A 17 -11.80 -5.70 3.57
N ARG A 18 -11.36 -5.62 2.31
CA ARG A 18 -11.12 -4.42 1.47
C ARG A 18 -10.04 -3.45 1.97
N PHE A 19 -9.91 -3.26 3.28
CA PHE A 19 -9.08 -2.22 3.89
C PHE A 19 -7.81 -2.75 4.56
N LEU A 20 -7.59 -4.07 4.56
CA LEU A 20 -6.46 -4.71 5.22
C LEU A 20 -5.62 -5.45 4.18
N ALA A 21 -4.30 -5.31 4.29
CA ALA A 21 -3.34 -6.10 3.54
C ALA A 21 -2.24 -6.58 4.47
N ASP A 22 -1.93 -7.88 4.42
CA ASP A 22 -0.75 -8.42 5.09
C ASP A 22 0.42 -8.37 4.08
N ILE A 23 1.53 -7.80 4.51
CA ILE A 23 2.71 -7.54 3.67
C ILE A 23 3.96 -7.97 4.43
N GLU A 24 4.82 -8.73 3.76
CA GLU A 24 6.12 -9.13 4.25
C GLU A 24 7.16 -8.07 3.86
N LEU A 25 7.85 -7.49 4.84
CA LEU A 25 8.92 -6.50 4.61
C LEU A 25 10.24 -7.19 4.22
N GLU A 26 11.21 -6.42 3.74
CA GLU A 26 12.52 -6.95 3.35
C GLU A 26 13.31 -7.61 4.50
N ASP A 27 13.03 -7.22 5.75
CA ASP A 27 13.61 -7.85 6.94
C ASP A 27 12.91 -9.15 7.37
N GLY A 28 11.90 -9.59 6.61
CA GLY A 28 11.08 -10.79 6.89
C GLY A 28 9.94 -10.55 7.88
N SER A 29 9.77 -9.34 8.41
CA SER A 29 8.65 -9.04 9.29
C SER A 29 7.32 -8.98 8.53
N LEU A 30 6.26 -9.53 9.13
CA LEU A 30 4.91 -9.45 8.59
C LEU A 30 4.15 -8.29 9.24
N VAL A 31 3.66 -7.36 8.42
CA VAL A 31 2.88 -6.21 8.89
C VAL A 31 1.50 -6.20 8.25
N THR A 32 0.49 -5.74 9.00
CA THR A 32 -0.83 -5.42 8.46
C THR A 32 -0.91 -3.93 8.15
N ALA A 33 -1.17 -3.61 6.88
CA ALA A 33 -1.30 -2.26 6.38
C ALA A 33 -2.74 -1.92 6.01
N HIS A 34 -3.08 -0.64 6.15
CA HIS A 34 -4.31 -0.09 5.63
C HIS A 34 -4.26 -0.02 4.10
N THR A 35 -5.34 -0.42 3.42
CA THR A 35 -5.52 -0.28 1.98
C THR A 35 -6.49 0.88 1.69
N PRO A 36 -6.00 2.06 1.24
CA PRO A 36 -6.83 3.24 0.96
C PRO A 36 -7.54 3.15 -0.40
N ASN A 37 -8.17 2.00 -0.67
CA ASN A 37 -8.91 1.73 -1.90
C ASN A 37 -10.02 0.73 -1.58
N THR A 38 -11.27 1.08 -1.87
CA THR A 38 -12.45 0.22 -1.64
C THR A 38 -12.79 -0.68 -2.82
N GLY A 39 -12.18 -0.43 -3.99
CA GLY A 39 -12.40 -1.17 -5.23
C GLY A 39 -11.89 -2.60 -5.18
N SER A 40 -12.18 -3.36 -6.25
CA SER A 40 -11.82 -4.78 -6.33
C SER A 40 -10.31 -5.02 -6.29
N MET A 41 -9.52 -4.11 -6.88
CA MET A 41 -8.06 -4.21 -7.04
C MET A 41 -7.58 -5.55 -7.62
N GLN A 42 -8.37 -6.21 -8.47
CA GLN A 42 -8.09 -7.57 -8.96
C GLN A 42 -6.69 -7.72 -9.58
N GLN A 43 -6.19 -6.69 -10.28
CA GLN A 43 -4.86 -6.69 -10.90
C GLN A 43 -3.76 -6.03 -10.03
N CYS A 44 -4.18 -5.34 -8.97
CA CYS A 44 -3.30 -4.55 -8.09
C CYS A 44 -3.11 -5.20 -6.71
N ALA A 45 -3.76 -6.34 -6.45
CA ALA A 45 -3.70 -7.05 -5.18
C ALA A 45 -3.42 -8.53 -5.39
N VAL A 46 -2.47 -8.84 -6.28
CA VAL A 46 -2.03 -10.21 -6.54
C VAL A 46 -0.92 -10.57 -5.55
N PRO A 47 -1.07 -11.65 -4.76
CA PRO A 47 -0.02 -12.11 -3.85
C PRO A 47 1.34 -12.25 -4.54
N GLY A 48 2.40 -11.87 -3.83
CA GLY A 48 3.79 -11.84 -4.31
C GLY A 48 4.21 -10.54 -5.00
N GLN A 49 3.26 -9.68 -5.39
CA GLN A 49 3.58 -8.38 -5.99
C GLN A 49 4.41 -7.53 -5.03
N GLN A 50 5.38 -6.82 -5.60
CA GLN A 50 6.14 -5.82 -4.86
C GLN A 50 5.24 -4.64 -4.53
N VAL A 51 5.33 -4.17 -3.30
CA VAL A 51 4.53 -3.05 -2.79
C VAL A 51 5.43 -2.05 -2.07
N LEU A 52 5.00 -0.80 -2.03
CA LEU A 52 5.60 0.22 -1.18
C LEU A 52 4.59 0.69 -0.14
N LEU A 53 5.06 0.78 1.10
CA LEU A 53 4.31 1.17 2.28
C LEU A 53 4.81 2.51 2.81
N SER A 54 3.94 3.26 3.46
CA SER A 54 4.33 4.36 4.36
C SER A 54 4.03 3.98 5.81
N LYS A 55 4.85 4.48 6.72
CA LYS A 55 4.62 4.35 8.17
C LYS A 55 4.17 5.70 8.73
N SER A 56 3.12 5.68 9.54
CA SER A 56 2.65 6.85 10.27
C SER A 56 3.05 6.76 11.73
N ASP A 57 3.60 7.86 12.25
CA ASP A 57 3.94 8.00 13.67
C ASP A 57 2.76 8.45 14.55
N ASN A 58 1.56 8.58 13.96
CA ASN A 58 0.38 9.01 14.72
C ASN A 58 -0.10 7.86 15.64
N PRO A 59 0.04 7.99 16.98
CA PRO A 59 -0.31 6.92 17.90
C PRO A 59 -1.81 6.64 17.98
N LYS A 60 -2.67 7.55 17.48
CA LYS A 60 -4.13 7.35 17.42
C LYS A 60 -4.55 6.41 16.29
N ARG A 61 -3.66 6.10 15.34
CA ARG A 61 -3.97 5.18 14.25
C ARG A 61 -3.93 3.74 14.75
N LYS A 62 -4.97 2.98 14.41
CA LYS A 62 -5.02 1.53 14.69
C LYS A 62 -3.97 0.74 13.90
N LEU A 63 -3.65 1.18 12.69
CA LEU A 63 -2.62 0.60 11.83
C LEU A 63 -1.59 1.67 11.52
N ALA A 64 -0.33 1.40 11.86
CA ALA A 64 0.77 2.31 11.57
C ALA A 64 1.12 2.36 10.08
N TRP A 65 0.89 1.26 9.35
CA TRP A 65 1.27 1.10 7.95
C TRP A 65 0.12 1.42 7.00
N SER A 66 0.41 2.12 5.91
CA SER A 66 -0.50 2.33 4.77
C SER A 66 0.16 1.80 3.50
N TRP A 67 -0.58 1.02 2.72
CA TRP A 67 -0.13 0.59 1.40
C TRP A 67 -0.32 1.73 0.40
N GLU A 68 0.78 2.15 -0.23
CA GLU A 68 0.80 3.30 -1.13
C GLU A 68 0.84 2.88 -2.60
N LEU A 69 1.84 2.07 -2.98
CA LEU A 69 2.06 1.67 -4.36
C LEU A 69 2.14 0.15 -4.51
N VAL A 70 1.78 -0.34 -5.69
CA VAL A 70 2.04 -1.72 -6.12
C VAL A 70 2.74 -1.74 -7.47
N ARG A 71 3.69 -2.66 -7.65
CA ARG A 71 4.35 -2.91 -8.92
C ARG A 71 3.47 -3.86 -9.75
N VAL A 72 3.01 -3.38 -10.89
CA VAL A 72 2.29 -4.18 -11.88
C VAL A 72 3.07 -4.09 -13.19
N ASN A 73 3.58 -5.24 -13.65
CA ASN A 73 4.56 -5.28 -14.75
C ASN A 73 5.73 -4.32 -14.45
N GLU A 74 6.05 -3.42 -15.37
CA GLU A 74 7.13 -2.44 -15.23
C GLU A 74 6.68 -1.07 -14.69
N HIS A 75 5.47 -0.99 -14.10
CA HIS A 75 4.91 0.28 -13.65
C HIS A 75 4.54 0.24 -12.17
N TRP A 76 4.73 1.38 -11.52
CA TRP A 76 4.19 1.64 -10.20
C TRP A 76 2.77 2.19 -10.33
N VAL A 77 1.84 1.56 -9.63
CA VAL A 77 0.43 1.97 -9.58
C VAL A 77 0.17 2.54 -8.19
N ASP A 78 -0.26 3.80 -8.12
CA ASP A 78 -0.78 4.38 -6.88
C ASP A 78 -2.17 3.80 -6.60
N ILE A 79 -2.28 3.06 -5.49
CA ILE A 79 -3.55 2.43 -5.14
C ILE A 79 -4.49 3.40 -4.42
N ASN A 80 -3.99 4.53 -3.91
CA ASN A 80 -4.79 5.51 -3.18
C ASN A 80 -5.53 6.42 -4.16
N THR A 81 -6.77 6.06 -4.46
CA THR A 81 -7.60 6.79 -5.43
C THR A 81 -7.95 8.22 -4.98
N HIS A 82 -7.81 8.54 -3.69
CA HIS A 82 -8.02 9.91 -3.20
C HIS A 82 -6.94 10.89 -3.66
N ARG A 83 -5.80 10.40 -4.19
CA ARG A 83 -4.72 11.26 -4.70
C ARG A 83 -4.85 11.63 -6.18
N ALA A 84 -5.79 11.04 -6.92
CA ALA A 84 -5.89 11.20 -8.36
C ALA A 84 -5.94 12.68 -8.83
N ASN A 85 -6.78 13.50 -8.19
CA ASN A 85 -6.90 14.93 -8.56
C ASN A 85 -5.60 15.72 -8.34
N ARG A 86 -4.81 15.36 -7.31
CA ARG A 86 -3.53 16.02 -6.98
C ARG A 86 -2.41 15.76 -7.99
N VAL A 87 -2.67 14.96 -9.02
CA VAL A 87 -1.75 14.74 -10.14
C VAL A 87 -1.82 15.90 -11.13
N VAL A 88 -2.98 16.55 -11.26
CA VAL A 88 -3.23 17.63 -12.23
C VAL A 88 -3.37 19.01 -11.59
N GLU A 89 -3.47 19.07 -10.27
CA GLU A 89 -3.33 20.28 -9.44
C GLU A 89 -1.84 20.64 -9.24
#